data_AF-A0A2T5HFN8-F1
#
_entry.id   AF-A0A2T5HFN8-F1
#
_cell.length_a   1.000
_cell.length_b   1.000
_cell.length_c   1.000
_cell.angle_alpha   90.00
_cell.angle_beta   90.00
_cell.angle_gamma   90.00
#
_symmetry.space_group_name_H-M   'P 1'
#
loop_
_entity.id
_entity.type
_entity.pdbx_description
1 polymer ?
#
loop_
_entity_poly.entity_id
_entity_poly.type
_entity_poly.pdbx_seq_one_letter_code
_entity_poly.pdbx_strand_id
1 'polypeptide(L)'
;MKRIYLSGPMTGLPDFNYPAFNAEAARLRALGYEVVNPAENPPQASWADYMRQDIPQLLTCDTLALLPGWHNSRGARMEHYIAAGLGMFKVSAQQIQHSNAKAVPA
;
A
#
# COMPACT_ATOMS: atom_id res chain seq x y z
N MET A 1 4.03 -3.58 15.81
CA MET A 1 3.90 -4.05 14.41
C MET A 1 3.93 -2.83 13.51
N LYS A 2 4.58 -2.88 12.35
CA LYS A 2 4.50 -1.78 11.36
C LYS A 2 3.29 -2.04 10.47
N ARG A 3 2.37 -1.08 10.39
CA ARG A 3 1.19 -1.17 9.53
C ARG A 3 1.50 -0.51 8.18
N ILE A 4 1.26 -1.25 7.10
CA ILE A 4 1.65 -0.87 5.75
C ILE A 4 0.40 -0.63 4.90
N TYR A 5 0.34 0.52 4.24
CA TYR A 5 -0.67 0.80 3.22
C TYR A 5 -0.10 0.51 1.82
N LEU A 6 -0.79 -0.29 1.01
CA LEU A 6 -0.42 -0.53 -0.39
C LEU A 6 -1.01 0.53 -1.32
N SER A 7 -0.19 1.05 -2.22
CA SER A 7 -0.59 2.10 -3.16
C SER A 7 -0.02 1.84 -4.56
N GLY A 8 -0.84 2.02 -5.59
CA GLY A 8 -0.50 1.66 -6.96
C GLY A 8 -1.54 2.05 -8.01
N PRO A 9 -1.29 1.74 -9.29
CA PRO A 9 -2.28 1.91 -10.35
C PRO A 9 -3.39 0.86 -10.27
N MET A 10 -4.63 1.29 -10.53
CA MET A 10 -5.82 0.41 -10.63
C MET A 10 -6.61 0.70 -11.92
N THR A 11 -7.04 1.95 -12.12
CA THR A 11 -7.83 2.35 -13.29
C THR A 11 -7.08 2.11 -14.60
N GLY A 12 -7.74 1.46 -15.57
CA GLY A 12 -7.19 1.19 -16.90
C GLY A 12 -6.34 -0.07 -17.00
N LEU A 13 -6.19 -0.84 -15.91
CA LEU A 13 -5.53 -2.15 -15.89
C LEU A 13 -6.56 -3.29 -15.83
N PRO A 14 -6.24 -4.49 -16.34
CA PRO A 14 -7.07 -5.67 -16.18
C PRO A 14 -7.40 -5.94 -14.71
N ASP A 15 -8.66 -6.28 -14.43
CA ASP A 15 -9.19 -6.55 -13.09
C ASP A 15 -8.84 -5.48 -12.04
N PHE A 16 -8.74 -4.23 -12.48
CA PHE A 16 -8.33 -3.09 -11.65
C PHE A 16 -7.00 -3.30 -10.91
N ASN A 17 -6.12 -4.15 -11.45
CA ASN A 17 -4.86 -4.56 -10.85
C ASN A 17 -5.00 -5.28 -9.48
N TYR A 18 -6.19 -5.74 -9.12
CA TYR A 18 -6.43 -6.48 -7.87
C TYR A 18 -5.48 -7.68 -7.68
N PRO A 19 -5.13 -8.47 -8.73
CA PRO A 19 -4.17 -9.55 -8.56
C PRO A 19 -2.81 -9.10 -8.02
N ALA A 20 -2.28 -7.95 -8.47
CA ALA A 20 -0.99 -7.44 -8.00
C ALA A 20 -1.06 -6.94 -6.55
N PHE A 21 -2.14 -6.22 -6.21
CA PHE A 21 -2.39 -5.77 -4.83
C PHE A 21 -2.52 -6.95 -3.87
N ASN A 22 -3.35 -7.94 -4.22
CA ASN A 22 -3.61 -9.09 -3.37
C ASN A 22 -2.37 -9.99 -3.21
N ALA A 23 -1.60 -10.19 -4.29
CA ALA A 23 -0.34 -10.93 -4.22
C ALA A 23 0.68 -10.23 -3.31
N GLU A 24 0.82 -8.91 -3.42
CA GLU A 24 1.75 -8.16 -2.59
C GLU A 24 1.28 -8.10 -1.13
N ALA A 25 -0.03 -7.96 -0.89
CA ALA A 25 -0.60 -8.00 0.45
C ALA A 25 -0.33 -9.36 1.12
N ALA A 26 -0.57 -10.46 0.40
CA ALA A 26 -0.27 -11.81 0.89
C ALA A 26 1.22 -11.98 1.20
N ARG A 27 2.11 -11.51 0.31
CA ARG A 27 3.56 -11.56 0.50
C ARG A 27 4.00 -10.79 1.75
N LEU A 28 3.57 -9.54 1.91
CA LEU A 28 3.93 -8.69 3.05
C LEU A 28 3.33 -9.22 4.37
N ARG A 29 2.10 -9.76 4.35
CA ARG A 29 1.51 -10.44 5.51
C ARG A 29 2.31 -11.67 5.91
N ALA A 30 2.81 -12.46 4.94
CA ALA A 30 3.70 -13.59 5.21
C ALA A 30 5.05 -13.19 5.82
N LEU A 31 5.50 -11.93 5.63
CA LEU A 31 6.66 -11.35 6.30
C LEU A 31 6.37 -10.85 7.73
N GLY A 32 5.12 -10.93 8.20
CA GLY A 32 4.71 -10.50 9.53
C GLY A 32 4.26 -9.03 9.65
N TYR A 33 4.00 -8.36 8.53
CA TYR A 33 3.43 -7.00 8.53
C TYR A 33 1.90 -7.03 8.60
N GLU A 34 1.32 -6.01 9.23
CA GLU A 34 -0.11 -5.71 9.06
C GLU A 34 -0.26 -4.90 7.76
N VAL A 35 -1.08 -5.38 6.83
CA VAL A 35 -1.21 -4.77 5.50
C VAL A 35 -2.64 -4.32 5.24
N VAL A 36 -2.77 -3.04 4.95
CA VAL A 36 -3.97 -2.39 4.45
C VAL A 36 -3.90 -2.36 2.93
N ASN A 37 -4.89 -2.99 2.30
CA ASN A 37 -4.94 -3.20 0.86
C ASN A 37 -6.23 -2.58 0.29
N PRO A 38 -6.17 -1.47 -0.47
CA PRO A 38 -7.37 -0.86 -1.03
C PRO A 38 -8.10 -1.76 -2.05
N ALA A 39 -7.46 -2.80 -2.58
CA ALA A 39 -8.15 -3.78 -3.43
C ALA A 39 -9.15 -4.68 -2.67
N GLU A 40 -9.09 -4.69 -1.33
CA GLU A 40 -10.04 -5.41 -0.46
C GLU A 40 -11.24 -4.54 -0.07
N ASN A 41 -11.23 -3.25 -0.40
CA ASN A 41 -12.32 -2.34 -0.09
C ASN A 41 -13.54 -2.60 -1.00
N PRO A 42 -14.77 -2.39 -0.48
CA PRO A 42 -15.97 -2.41 -1.33
C PRO A 42 -15.88 -1.35 -2.44
N PRO A 43 -16.49 -1.61 -3.61
CA PRO A 43 -16.48 -0.67 -4.71
C PRO A 43 -17.22 0.63 -4.34
N GLN A 44 -16.76 1.73 -4.92
CA GLN A 44 -17.32 3.07 -4.72
C GLN A 44 -17.85 3.65 -6.03
N ALA A 45 -18.75 4.62 -5.92
CA ALA A 45 -19.42 5.23 -7.08
C ALA A 45 -18.51 6.19 -7.86
N SER A 46 -17.52 6.80 -7.21
CA SER A 46 -16.65 7.79 -7.82
C SER A 46 -15.22 7.71 -7.31
N TRP A 47 -14.29 8.27 -8.08
CA TRP A 47 -12.89 8.44 -7.65
C TRP A 47 -12.78 9.20 -6.33
N ALA A 48 -13.62 10.23 -6.12
CA ALA A 48 -13.59 11.00 -4.88
C ALA A 48 -14.05 10.17 -3.68
N ASP A 49 -15.00 9.25 -3.87
CA ASP A 49 -15.48 8.36 -2.82
C ASP A 49 -14.44 7.29 -2.47
N TYR A 50 -13.73 6.75 -3.48
CA TYR A 50 -12.53 5.94 -3.25
C TYR A 50 -11.50 6.69 -2.41
N MET A 51 -11.13 7.93 -2.78
CA MET A 51 -10.16 8.69 -1.99
C MET A 51 -10.64 8.98 -0.56
N ARG A 52 -11.95 9.25 -0.36
CA ARG A 52 -12.52 9.46 0.99
C ARG A 52 -12.50 8.20 1.84
N GLN A 53 -12.54 7.02 1.22
CA GLN A 53 -12.39 5.74 1.90
C GLN A 53 -10.91 5.41 2.18
N ASP A 54 -10.05 5.59 1.19
CA ASP A 54 -8.66 5.14 1.18
C ASP A 54 -7.75 6.04 2.04
N ILE A 55 -7.92 7.36 1.99
CA ILE A 55 -7.07 8.30 2.75
C ILE A 55 -7.16 8.03 4.26
N PRO A 56 -8.33 7.91 4.91
CA PRO A 56 -8.39 7.56 6.31
C PRO A 56 -7.65 6.27 6.66
N GLN A 57 -7.67 5.26 5.79
CA GLN A 57 -6.94 4.01 6.01
C GLN A 57 -5.42 4.22 5.91
N LEU A 58 -4.95 4.97 4.91
CA LEU A 58 -3.55 5.39 4.79
C LEU A 58 -3.06 6.08 6.08
N LEU A 59 -3.87 6.99 6.65
CA LEU A 59 -3.52 7.75 7.85
C LEU A 59 -3.38 6.88 9.12
N THR A 60 -3.86 5.64 9.10
CA THR A 60 -3.64 4.69 10.21
C THR A 60 -2.34 3.89 10.09
N CYS A 61 -1.58 4.07 9.00
CA CYS A 61 -0.39 3.28 8.68
C CYS A 61 0.90 4.05 8.96
N ASP A 62 1.99 3.31 9.22
CA ASP A 62 3.33 3.87 9.43
C ASP A 62 4.13 3.98 8.12
N THR A 63 3.75 3.18 7.13
CA THR A 63 4.50 3.01 5.88
C THR A 63 3.57 2.95 4.68
N LEU A 64 3.93 3.71 3.64
CA LEU A 64 3.36 3.62 2.31
C LEU A 64 4.24 2.71 1.44
N ALA A 65 3.72 1.55 1.05
CA ALA A 65 4.37 0.63 0.12
C ALA A 65 3.83 0.85 -1.30
N LEU A 66 4.71 1.24 -2.21
CA LEU A 66 4.37 1.66 -3.57
C LEU A 66 4.59 0.51 -4.56
N LEU A 67 3.54 0.15 -5.30
CA LEU A 67 3.60 -0.82 -6.39
C LEU A 67 4.24 -0.21 -7.66
N PRO A 68 4.74 -1.04 -8.59
CA PRO A 68 5.27 -0.57 -9.86
C PRO A 68 4.28 0.33 -10.61
N GLY A 69 4.79 1.42 -11.20
CA GLY A 69 3.96 2.37 -11.97
C GLY A 69 3.10 3.30 -11.12
N TRP A 70 3.26 3.34 -9.79
CA TRP A 70 2.47 4.22 -8.90
C TRP A 70 2.43 5.69 -9.34
N HIS A 71 3.52 6.21 -9.91
CA HIS A 71 3.62 7.61 -10.36
C HIS A 71 2.64 7.94 -11.51
N ASN A 72 2.14 6.94 -12.24
CA ASN A 72 1.13 7.12 -13.29
C ASN A 72 -0.30 7.10 -12.73
N SER A 73 -0.50 6.65 -11.49
CA SER A 73 -1.81 6.62 -10.83
C SER A 73 -2.15 7.96 -10.20
N ARG A 74 -3.34 8.49 -10.52
CA ARG A 74 -3.84 9.71 -9.88
C ARG A 74 -4.03 9.52 -8.37
N GLY A 75 -4.58 8.38 -7.95
CA GLY A 75 -4.78 8.05 -6.53
C GLY A 75 -3.44 7.88 -5.80
N ALA A 76 -2.56 7.05 -6.33
CA ALA A 76 -1.28 6.77 -5.67
C ALA A 76 -0.37 8.00 -5.55
N ARG A 77 -0.41 8.93 -6.53
CA ARG A 77 0.30 10.21 -6.41
C ARG A 77 -0.25 11.07 -5.27
N MET A 78 -1.57 11.09 -5.06
CA MET A 78 -2.19 11.82 -3.95
C MET A 78 -1.77 11.22 -2.60
N GLU A 79 -1.86 9.89 -2.47
CA GLU A 79 -1.43 9.16 -1.28
C GLU A 79 0.05 9.38 -0.98
N HIS A 80 0.91 9.33 -1.99
CA HIS A 80 2.33 9.65 -1.87
C HIS A 80 2.58 11.10 -1.40
N TYR A 81 1.82 12.06 -1.92
CA TYR A 81 1.92 13.46 -1.51
C TYR A 81 1.50 13.65 -0.04
N ILE A 82 0.38 13.05 0.38
CA ILE A 82 -0.08 13.06 1.77
C ILE A 82 0.97 12.42 2.68
N ALA A 83 1.45 11.24 2.34
CA ALA A 83 2.50 10.53 3.09
C ALA A 83 3.78 11.37 3.21
N ALA A 84 4.18 12.09 2.14
CA ALA A 84 5.31 13.00 2.18
C ALA A 84 5.09 14.18 3.16
N GLY A 85 3.91 14.81 3.11
CA GLY A 85 3.58 15.93 4.01
C GLY A 85 3.51 15.54 5.48
N LEU A 86 3.20 14.28 5.78
CA LEU A 86 3.13 13.74 7.13
C LEU A 86 4.44 13.12 7.64
N GLY A 87 5.50 13.13 6.83
CA GLY A 87 6.76 12.46 7.19
C GLY A 87 6.66 10.94 7.28
N MET A 88 5.64 10.33 6.67
CA MET A 88 5.44 8.88 6.64
C MET A 88 6.54 8.20 5.81
N PHE A 89 6.99 7.02 6.25
CA PHE A 89 7.99 6.25 5.51
C PHE A 89 7.38 5.74 4.20
N LYS A 90 8.08 5.94 3.08
CA LYS A 90 7.61 5.54 1.75
C LYS A 90 8.68 4.66 1.12
N VAL A 91 8.28 3.53 0.56
CA VAL A 91 9.23 2.55 0.00
C VAL A 91 8.59 1.82 -1.18
N SER A 92 9.41 1.36 -2.14
CA SER A 92 8.93 0.41 -3.13
C SER A 92 8.53 -0.88 -2.43
N ALA A 93 7.34 -1.41 -2.73
CA ALA A 93 6.84 -2.62 -2.09
C ALA A 93 7.83 -3.81 -2.30
N GLN A 94 8.42 -3.90 -3.49
CA GLN A 94 9.42 -4.91 -3.85
C GLN A 94 10.70 -4.86 -3.00
N GLN A 95 11.03 -3.71 -2.42
CA GLN A 95 12.23 -3.56 -1.57
C GLN A 95 11.97 -4.02 -0.12
N ILE A 96 10.72 -4.25 0.27
CA ILE A 96 10.39 -4.79 1.58
C ILE A 96 10.66 -6.29 1.55
N GLN A 97 11.81 -6.66 2.11
CA GLN A 97 12.25 -8.04 2.27
C GLN A 97 12.23 -8.43 3.74
N HIS A 98 12.39 -9.73 4.04
CA HIS A 98 12.60 -10.19 5.41
C HIS A 98 13.68 -9.33 6.08
N SER A 99 13.37 -8.76 7.25
CA SER A 99 14.44 -8.41 8.17
C SER A 99 15.15 -9.72 8.48
N ASN A 100 16.43 -9.84 8.13
CA ASN A 100 17.28 -10.93 8.60
C ASN A 100 17.44 -10.77 10.13
N ALA A 101 16.38 -11.05 10.88
CA ALA A 101 16.47 -11.33 12.29
C ALA A 101 17.06 -12.72 12.43
N LYS A 102 18.37 -12.83 12.21
CA LYS A 102 19.13 -13.80 13.02
C LYS A 102 18.95 -13.30 14.45
N ALA A 103 18.03 -13.90 15.18
CA ALA A 103 18.11 -13.94 16.62
C ALA A 103 19.49 -14.53 16.93
N VAL A 104 20.41 -13.67 17.38
CA VAL A 104 21.66 -14.12 17.97
C VAL A 104 21.28 -14.71 19.33
N PRO A 105 21.59 -15.99 19.61
CA PRO A 105 21.34 -16.53 20.94
C PRO A 105 22.41 -16.01 21.90
N ALA A 106 21.97 -15.30 22.94
CA ALA A 106 22.52 -15.32 24.30
C ALA A 106 21.50 -14.70 25.25
#